data_AF-A0A1V4YDD7-F1
#
_entry.id   AF-A0A1V4YDD7-F1
#
_cell.length_a   1.000
_cell.length_b   1.000
_cell.length_c   1.000
_cell.angle_alpha   90.00
_cell.angle_beta   90.00
_cell.angle_gamma   90.00
#
_symmetry.space_group_name_H-M   'P 1'
#
loop_
_entity.id
_entity.type
_entity.pdbx_description
1 polymer ?
#
loop_
_entity_poly.entity_id
_entity_poly.type
_entity_poly.pdbx_seq_one_letter_code
_entity_poly.pdbx_strand_id
1 'polypeptide(L)'
;MKVISVVGYKKTGKTTLVTRLVESLSRKGKVGTVKQMCHHRFNPENTDTGKHFDAGAEAVAAITDNELVLVRRNPSLSKALDALADNGMDFAIVEGAKTSSLPKIVLGDLDNIDEVQNIVARLPARGDWDIDTLAELVTQQDDWVTLGLLIEQVKQDPRMKQTGGIGTFTGIVRQFSEGVETKALHFEKYEKVAEEAMQKICQDLMQREGVLDVRMHHRTGTIRPGEDIVYIVVAAAHRQELFIALTDALEMLKSEVPVWKKELTIEGDFWVHDVEK
;
A
#
# COMPACT_ATOMS: atom_id res chain seq x y z
N MET A 1 4.62 2.46 -3.42
CA MET A 1 5.75 2.11 -2.52
C MET A 1 6.02 0.63 -2.70
N LYS A 2 7.26 0.24 -3.00
CA LYS A 2 7.61 -1.17 -3.20
C LYS A 2 7.88 -1.85 -1.86
N VAL A 3 7.30 -3.03 -1.63
CA VAL A 3 7.40 -3.73 -0.35
C VAL A 3 8.00 -5.12 -0.53
N ILE A 4 8.96 -5.48 0.31
CA ILE A 4 9.54 -6.82 0.35
C ILE A 4 9.64 -7.30 1.80
N SER A 5 9.41 -8.58 2.03
CA SER A 5 9.61 -9.23 3.32
C SER A 5 10.86 -10.11 3.31
N VAL A 6 11.65 -10.04 4.37
CA VAL A 6 12.82 -10.92 4.60
C VAL A 6 12.49 -11.88 5.73
N VAL A 7 12.43 -13.17 5.38
CA VAL A 7 12.07 -14.25 6.32
C VAL A 7 13.20 -15.25 6.48
N GLY A 8 13.24 -15.92 7.63
CA GLY A 8 14.31 -16.85 7.99
C GLY A 8 14.31 -17.11 9.50
N TYR A 9 14.98 -18.17 9.94
CA TYR A 9 15.13 -18.47 11.37
C TYR A 9 16.03 -17.47 12.11
N LYS A 10 16.11 -17.60 13.44
CA LYS A 10 17.04 -16.78 14.23
C LYS A 10 18.48 -17.03 13.76
N LYS A 11 19.30 -15.97 13.76
CA LYS A 11 20.73 -16.01 13.42
C LYS A 11 21.08 -16.35 11.94
N THR A 12 20.12 -16.38 11.02
CA THR A 12 20.38 -16.59 9.57
C THR A 12 20.94 -15.37 8.83
N GLY A 13 21.00 -14.21 9.48
CA GLY A 13 21.52 -12.96 8.88
C GLY A 13 20.43 -11.99 8.37
N LYS A 14 19.15 -12.18 8.74
CA LYS A 14 18.04 -11.30 8.31
C LYS A 14 18.34 -9.81 8.48
N THR A 15 18.68 -9.39 9.69
CA THR A 15 18.95 -7.97 9.97
C THR A 15 20.11 -7.45 9.12
N THR A 16 21.14 -8.27 8.87
CA THR A 16 22.26 -7.91 7.99
C THR A 16 21.82 -7.74 6.53
N LEU A 17 20.95 -8.63 6.02
CA LEU A 17 20.40 -8.47 4.67
C LEU A 17 19.54 -7.21 4.58
N VAL A 18 18.66 -6.99 5.57
CA VAL A 18 17.77 -5.82 5.62
C VAL A 18 18.59 -4.53 5.60
N THR A 19 19.61 -4.39 6.45
CA THR A 19 20.42 -3.15 6.47
C THR A 19 21.18 -2.92 5.17
N ARG A 20 21.70 -3.98 4.52
CA ARG A 20 22.38 -3.86 3.23
C ARG A 20 21.42 -3.48 2.10
N LEU A 21 20.20 -4.02 2.10
CA LEU A 21 19.17 -3.63 1.15
C LEU A 21 18.73 -2.18 1.37
N VAL A 22 18.57 -1.73 2.63
CA VAL A 22 18.29 -0.32 2.94
C VAL A 22 19.39 0.57 2.36
N GLU A 23 20.66 0.22 2.57
CA GLU A 23 21.79 1.00 2.04
C GLU A 23 21.74 1.11 0.51
N SER A 24 21.50 0.01 -0.20
CA SER A 24 21.42 0.02 -1.67
C SER A 24 20.19 0.79 -2.18
N LEU A 25 19.00 0.51 -1.63
CA LEU A 25 17.74 1.15 -2.05
C LEU A 25 17.68 2.64 -1.70
N SER A 26 18.37 3.07 -0.63
CA SER A 26 18.42 4.49 -0.24
C SER A 26 19.02 5.41 -1.31
N ARG A 27 19.78 4.84 -2.25
CA ARG A 27 20.33 5.55 -3.41
C ARG A 27 19.29 5.79 -4.51
N LYS A 28 18.18 5.04 -4.51
CA LYS A 28 17.08 5.12 -5.49
C LYS A 28 15.84 5.85 -4.93
N GLY A 29 15.66 5.91 -3.61
CA GLY A 29 14.50 6.54 -2.97
C GLY A 29 14.49 6.40 -1.45
N LYS A 30 13.48 6.95 -0.80
CA LYS A 30 13.30 6.88 0.66
C LYS A 30 12.90 5.47 1.08
N VAL A 31 13.54 4.96 2.13
CA VAL A 31 13.35 3.57 2.58
C VAL A 31 12.82 3.54 4.01
N GLY A 32 11.67 2.90 4.21
CA GLY A 32 11.13 2.53 5.51
C GLY A 32 11.48 1.08 5.87
N THR A 33 11.46 0.77 7.16
CA THR A 33 11.62 -0.61 7.64
C THR A 33 10.54 -0.97 8.65
N VAL A 34 10.04 -2.20 8.59
CA VAL A 34 9.13 -2.76 9.59
C VAL A 34 9.77 -4.00 10.20
N LYS A 35 9.91 -4.03 11.53
CA LYS A 35 10.38 -5.24 12.23
C LYS A 35 9.23 -5.86 13.00
N GLN A 36 8.80 -7.05 12.59
CA GLN A 36 7.71 -7.74 13.28
C GLN A 36 8.25 -8.53 14.47
N MET A 37 7.96 -8.05 15.69
CA MET A 37 8.38 -8.65 16.94
C MET A 37 7.18 -9.24 17.68
N CYS A 38 6.99 -10.55 17.66
CA CYS A 38 5.92 -11.20 18.42
C CYS A 38 6.25 -11.23 19.92
N HIS A 39 5.27 -10.94 20.79
CA HIS A 39 5.37 -11.05 22.26
C HIS A 39 6.33 -10.08 22.97
N HIS A 40 6.66 -8.93 22.36
CA HIS A 40 7.51 -7.91 23.00
C HIS A 40 6.72 -6.62 23.21
N ARG A 41 6.79 -6.03 24.41
CA ARG A 41 6.30 -4.67 24.69
C ARG A 41 7.44 -3.70 24.43
N PHE A 42 7.26 -2.76 23.50
CA PHE A 42 8.28 -1.77 23.17
C PHE A 42 8.57 -0.83 24.36
N ASN A 43 7.53 -0.48 25.12
CA ASN A 43 7.60 0.42 26.27
C ASN A 43 7.00 -0.23 27.53
N PRO A 44 7.80 -0.76 28.47
CA PRO A 44 7.30 -1.36 29.71
C PRO A 44 6.60 -0.31 30.61
N GLU A 45 5.78 -0.79 31.56
CA GLU A 45 4.90 0.01 32.45
C GLU A 45 5.63 1.14 33.18
N ASN A 46 6.91 0.94 33.48
CA ASN A 46 7.71 1.88 34.27
C ASN A 46 8.25 3.07 33.45
N THR A 47 8.07 3.06 32.13
CA THR A 47 8.43 4.19 31.26
C THR A 47 7.31 5.23 31.22
N ASP A 48 7.63 6.49 30.95
CA ASP A 48 6.60 7.53 30.84
C ASP A 48 5.56 7.18 29.75
N THR A 49 6.04 6.72 28.60
CA THR A 49 5.17 6.17 27.55
C THR A 49 4.31 4.99 28.03
N GLY A 50 4.89 4.10 28.84
CA GLY A 50 4.17 3.00 29.48
C GLY A 50 3.00 3.48 30.35
N LYS A 51 3.25 4.47 31.21
CA LYS A 51 2.23 5.09 32.07
C LYS A 51 1.10 5.73 31.27
N HIS A 52 1.38 6.41 30.15
CA HIS A 52 0.34 6.95 29.28
C HIS A 52 -0.58 5.84 28.75
N PHE A 53 0.00 4.73 28.30
CA PHE A 53 -0.74 3.57 27.83
C PHE A 53 -1.55 2.89 28.94
N ASP A 54 -0.99 2.79 30.15
CA ASP A 54 -1.68 2.21 31.31
C ASP A 54 -2.82 3.12 31.80
N ALA A 55 -2.70 4.43 31.59
CA ALA A 55 -3.78 5.40 31.78
C ALA A 55 -4.86 5.36 30.68
N GLY A 56 -4.70 4.51 29.66
CA GLY A 56 -5.70 4.28 28.61
C GLY A 56 -5.41 4.97 27.28
N ALA A 57 -4.24 5.59 27.09
CA ALA A 57 -3.87 6.08 25.76
C ALA A 57 -3.84 4.93 24.75
N GLU A 58 -4.35 5.15 23.54
CA GLU A 58 -4.24 4.18 22.43
C GLU A 58 -3.05 4.49 21.50
N ALA A 59 -2.56 5.71 21.58
CA ALA A 59 -1.38 6.20 20.87
C ALA A 59 -0.61 7.18 21.76
N VAL A 60 0.72 7.15 21.67
CA VAL A 60 1.62 8.12 22.32
C VAL A 60 2.64 8.58 21.29
N ALA A 61 2.74 9.90 21.13
CA ALA A 61 3.72 10.54 20.26
C ALA A 61 4.76 11.28 21.12
N ALA A 62 6.03 11.17 20.75
CA ALA A 62 7.12 11.95 21.30
C ALA A 62 7.83 12.66 20.15
N ILE A 63 8.18 13.93 20.36
CA ILE A 63 8.92 14.74 19.39
C ILE A 63 10.22 15.21 20.03
N THR A 64 11.30 15.19 19.25
CA THR A 64 12.55 15.89 19.54
C THR A 64 12.76 16.95 18.45
N ASP A 65 13.88 17.67 18.49
CA ASP A 65 14.20 18.66 17.46
C ASP A 65 14.32 18.06 16.05
N ASN A 66 14.56 16.74 15.95
CA ASN A 66 14.81 16.06 14.67
C ASN A 66 14.00 14.78 14.46
N GLU A 67 13.29 14.28 15.48
CA GLU A 67 12.68 12.95 15.43
C GLU A 67 11.23 12.99 15.93
N LEU A 68 10.36 12.23 15.26
CA LEU A 68 9.03 11.88 15.74
C LEU A 68 8.99 10.38 16.02
N VAL A 69 8.63 10.02 17.24
CA VAL A 69 8.33 8.65 17.63
C VAL A 69 6.84 8.54 17.87
N LEU A 70 6.16 7.66 17.12
CA LEU A 70 4.75 7.35 17.32
C LEU A 70 4.61 5.88 17.71
N VAL A 71 4.06 5.62 18.89
CA VAL A 71 3.75 4.27 19.35
C VAL A 71 2.23 4.12 19.42
N ARG A 72 1.69 3.04 18.88
CA ARG A 72 0.26 2.71 18.92
C ARG A 72 0.05 1.31 19.46
N ARG A 73 -1.06 1.08 20.17
CA ARG A 73 -1.50 -0.27 20.56
C ARG A 73 -2.17 -0.99 19.39
N ASN A 74 -2.07 -2.32 19.40
CA ASN A 74 -2.68 -3.24 18.44
C ASN A 74 -2.46 -2.90 16.94
N PRO A 75 -1.25 -2.53 16.49
CA PRO A 75 -1.04 -2.24 15.08
C PRO A 75 -1.04 -3.54 14.25
N SER A 76 -1.63 -3.49 13.06
CA SER A 76 -1.43 -4.52 12.03
C SER A 76 -0.21 -4.20 11.17
N LEU A 77 0.32 -5.22 10.48
CA LEU A 77 1.38 -5.03 9.49
C LEU A 77 0.93 -4.07 8.38
N SER A 78 -0.30 -4.20 7.88
CA SER A 78 -0.85 -3.31 6.86
C SER A 78 -0.86 -1.84 7.33
N LYS A 79 -1.27 -1.56 8.57
CA LYS A 79 -1.28 -0.19 9.10
C LYS A 79 0.13 0.38 9.28
N ALA A 80 1.13 -0.45 9.57
CA ALA A 80 2.52 0.00 9.59
C ALA A 80 3.02 0.35 8.17
N LEU A 81 2.66 -0.44 7.16
CA LEU A 81 2.99 -0.16 5.76
C LEU A 81 2.26 1.07 5.24
N ASP A 82 0.96 1.23 5.55
CA ASP A 82 0.18 2.42 5.21
C ASP A 82 0.86 3.68 5.77
N ALA A 83 1.29 3.64 7.04
CA ALA A 83 1.98 4.77 7.66
C ALA A 83 3.29 5.11 6.95
N LEU A 84 4.08 4.12 6.52
CA LEU A 84 5.30 4.38 5.73
C LEU A 84 4.97 4.98 4.36
N ALA A 85 3.97 4.43 3.67
CA ALA A 85 3.52 4.91 2.36
C ALA A 85 3.01 6.36 2.44
N ASP A 86 2.17 6.66 3.42
CA ASP A 86 1.59 7.99 3.65
C ASP A 86 2.65 9.02 4.08
N ASN A 87 3.80 8.58 4.58
CA ASN A 87 4.96 9.45 4.87
C ASN A 87 5.95 9.52 3.70
N GLY A 88 5.53 9.08 2.50
CA GLY A 88 6.26 9.24 1.26
C GLY A 88 7.51 8.37 1.16
N MET A 89 7.50 7.17 1.77
CA MET A 89 8.54 6.16 1.50
C MET A 89 8.33 5.54 0.12
N ASP A 90 9.42 5.36 -0.62
CA ASP A 90 9.44 4.70 -1.93
C ASP A 90 9.54 3.18 -1.78
N PHE A 91 10.25 2.73 -0.73
CA PHE A 91 10.49 1.33 -0.42
C PHE A 91 10.15 1.01 1.04
N ALA A 92 9.67 -0.20 1.31
CA ALA A 92 9.56 -0.74 2.66
C ALA A 92 10.15 -2.16 2.75
N ILE A 93 11.03 -2.37 3.72
CA ILE A 93 11.61 -3.69 3.99
C ILE A 93 11.06 -4.23 5.32
N VAL A 94 10.39 -5.38 5.26
CA VAL A 94 9.79 -6.03 6.41
C VAL A 94 10.71 -7.15 6.92
N GLU A 95 11.30 -7.01 8.09
CA GLU A 95 11.96 -8.11 8.79
C GLU A 95 10.90 -8.97 9.51
N GLY A 96 10.56 -10.14 8.96
CA GLY A 96 9.51 -11.03 9.48
C GLY A 96 8.31 -11.16 8.54
N ALA A 97 7.10 -11.30 9.08
CA ALA A 97 5.85 -11.45 8.31
C ALA A 97 5.72 -12.73 7.47
N LYS A 98 6.16 -13.88 8.03
CA LYS A 98 6.08 -15.20 7.38
C LYS A 98 4.70 -15.55 6.82
N THR A 99 3.64 -15.20 7.54
CA THR A 99 2.24 -15.53 7.21
C THR A 99 1.54 -14.48 6.34
N SER A 100 2.23 -13.39 5.96
CA SER A 100 1.65 -12.36 5.08
C SER A 100 1.62 -12.83 3.63
N SER A 101 0.88 -12.12 2.77
CA SER A 101 0.90 -12.32 1.31
C SER A 101 1.98 -11.52 0.58
N LEU A 102 2.78 -10.71 1.30
CA LEU A 102 3.86 -9.88 0.73
C LEU A 102 4.88 -10.75 -0.03
N PRO A 103 5.55 -10.22 -1.07
CA PRO A 103 6.66 -10.94 -1.72
C PRO A 103 7.83 -11.12 -0.74
N LYS A 104 8.46 -12.29 -0.76
CA LYS A 104 9.43 -12.71 0.28
C LYS A 104 10.77 -13.18 -0.27
N ILE A 105 11.82 -12.70 0.36
CA ILE A 105 13.17 -13.27 0.29
C ILE A 105 13.34 -14.19 1.49
N VAL A 106 13.60 -15.48 1.23
CA VAL A 106 13.81 -16.51 2.27
C VAL A 106 15.30 -16.72 2.49
N LEU A 107 15.76 -16.61 3.75
CA LEU A 107 17.12 -16.89 4.17
C LEU A 107 17.26 -18.24 4.88
N GLY A 108 18.08 -19.11 4.31
CA GLY A 108 18.34 -20.47 4.80
C GLY A 108 17.14 -21.41 4.62
N ASP A 109 17.25 -22.59 5.21
CA ASP A 109 16.20 -23.60 5.15
C ASP A 109 15.10 -23.31 6.20
N LEU A 110 13.84 -23.44 5.78
CA LEU A 110 12.67 -23.33 6.64
C LEU A 110 11.97 -24.69 6.64
N ASP A 111 11.69 -25.23 7.83
CA ASP A 111 11.02 -26.54 7.96
C ASP A 111 9.58 -26.48 7.42
N ASN A 112 8.93 -25.33 7.56
CA ASN A 112 7.56 -25.07 7.08
C ASN A 112 7.56 -24.19 5.82
N ILE A 113 8.44 -24.46 4.86
CA ILE A 113 8.53 -23.64 3.64
C ILE A 113 7.21 -23.66 2.83
N ASP A 114 6.47 -24.76 2.88
CA ASP A 114 5.20 -24.95 2.16
C ASP A 114 4.08 -24.03 2.68
N GLU A 115 4.21 -23.52 3.91
CA GLU A 115 3.27 -22.55 4.50
C GLU A 115 3.62 -21.10 4.10
N VAL A 116 4.79 -20.88 3.48
CA VAL A 116 5.27 -19.55 3.10
C VAL A 116 4.87 -19.25 1.66
N GLN A 117 3.93 -18.34 1.51
CA GLN A 117 3.44 -17.90 0.20
C GLN A 117 4.33 -16.82 -0.42
N ASN A 118 4.20 -16.62 -1.73
CA ASN A 118 4.81 -15.50 -2.47
C ASN A 118 6.34 -15.37 -2.25
N ILE A 119 7.08 -16.47 -2.44
CA ILE A 119 8.54 -16.48 -2.37
C ILE A 119 9.11 -16.03 -3.70
N VAL A 120 9.84 -14.92 -3.70
CA VAL A 120 10.45 -14.33 -4.91
C VAL A 120 11.95 -14.59 -4.99
N ALA A 121 12.61 -14.91 -3.86
CA ALA A 121 14.00 -15.35 -3.84
C ALA A 121 14.31 -16.27 -2.65
N ARG A 122 15.27 -17.17 -2.82
CA ARG A 122 15.84 -18.02 -1.76
C ARG A 122 17.35 -17.84 -1.73
N LEU A 123 17.89 -17.58 -0.55
CA LEU A 123 19.31 -17.29 -0.35
C LEU A 123 19.89 -18.13 0.79
N PRO A 124 21.18 -18.48 0.74
CA PRO A 124 21.83 -19.18 1.84
C PRO A 124 21.86 -18.31 3.10
N ALA A 125 21.87 -18.96 4.27
CA ALA A 125 22.07 -18.27 5.55
C ALA A 125 23.51 -17.72 5.61
N ARG A 126 23.67 -16.45 6.04
CA ARG A 126 24.97 -15.77 6.18
C ARG A 126 25.85 -15.88 4.91
N GLY A 127 25.25 -15.69 3.74
CA GLY A 127 25.96 -15.70 2.47
C GLY A 127 26.50 -14.33 2.06
N ASP A 128 27.39 -14.33 1.07
CA ASP A 128 27.70 -13.13 0.30
C ASP A 128 26.61 -12.98 -0.77
N TRP A 129 25.58 -12.20 -0.45
CA TRP A 129 24.44 -12.00 -1.31
C TRP A 129 24.72 -10.86 -2.30
N ASP A 130 24.31 -11.04 -3.55
CA ASP A 130 24.29 -9.97 -4.54
C ASP A 130 23.19 -8.96 -4.20
N ILE A 131 23.57 -7.90 -3.49
CA ILE A 131 22.64 -6.89 -2.99
C ILE A 131 22.04 -6.05 -4.13
N ASP A 132 22.78 -5.82 -5.22
CA ASP A 132 22.30 -4.99 -6.32
C ASP A 132 21.21 -5.72 -7.12
N THR A 133 21.41 -7.02 -7.38
CA THR A 133 20.37 -7.86 -7.98
C THR A 133 19.13 -7.94 -7.09
N LEU A 134 19.30 -8.07 -5.76
CA LEU A 134 18.16 -8.09 -4.83
C LEU A 134 17.45 -6.75 -4.74
N ALA A 135 18.17 -5.62 -4.78
CA ALA A 135 17.57 -4.29 -4.79
C ALA A 135 16.76 -4.06 -6.08
N GLU A 136 17.24 -4.56 -7.22
CA GLU A 136 16.48 -4.53 -8.48
C GLU A 136 15.27 -5.47 -8.46
N LEU A 137 15.35 -6.60 -7.75
CA LEU A 137 14.17 -7.42 -7.51
C LEU A 137 13.11 -6.64 -6.72
N VAL A 138 13.50 -5.84 -5.73
CA VAL A 138 12.55 -5.03 -4.94
C VAL A 138 11.86 -3.96 -5.81
N THR A 139 12.57 -3.31 -6.74
CA THR A 139 11.98 -2.29 -7.63
C THR A 139 10.92 -2.86 -8.56
N GLN A 140 10.98 -4.16 -8.86
CA GLN A 140 10.05 -4.86 -9.75
C GLN A 140 8.79 -5.38 -9.05
N GLN A 141 8.66 -5.24 -7.73
CA GLN A 141 7.47 -5.69 -7.02
C GLN A 141 6.26 -4.78 -7.31
N ASP A 142 5.06 -5.26 -7.02
CA ASP A 142 3.85 -4.45 -7.11
C ASP A 142 3.87 -3.31 -6.08
N ASP A 143 3.17 -2.22 -6.41
CA ASP A 143 3.07 -1.08 -5.51
C ASP A 143 2.08 -1.35 -4.37
N TRP A 144 2.54 -1.11 -3.14
CA TRP A 144 1.67 -0.78 -2.02
C TRP A 144 1.19 0.66 -2.20
N VAL A 145 -0.11 0.82 -2.43
CA VAL A 145 -0.74 2.11 -2.70
C VAL A 145 -1.79 2.42 -1.65
N THR A 146 -1.71 3.64 -1.12
CA THR A 146 -2.70 4.24 -0.23
C THR A 146 -3.16 5.57 -0.83
N LEU A 147 -4.33 6.06 -0.40
CA LEU A 147 -4.77 7.41 -0.77
C LEU A 147 -3.74 8.48 -0.36
N GLY A 148 -3.18 8.36 0.86
CA GLY A 148 -2.19 9.29 1.37
C GLY A 148 -0.92 9.32 0.51
N LEU A 149 -0.42 8.15 0.10
CA LEU A 149 0.71 8.08 -0.84
C LEU A 149 0.42 8.81 -2.15
N LEU A 150 -0.75 8.59 -2.77
CA LEU A 150 -1.11 9.27 -4.02
C LEU A 150 -1.19 10.79 -3.85
N ILE A 151 -1.75 11.27 -2.74
CA ILE A 151 -1.78 12.70 -2.39
C ILE A 151 -0.35 13.24 -2.21
N GLU A 152 0.52 12.52 -1.50
CA GLU A 152 1.90 12.94 -1.30
C GLU A 152 2.69 12.97 -2.62
N GLN A 153 2.46 12.03 -3.52
CA GLN A 153 3.07 12.06 -4.85
C GLN A 153 2.61 13.26 -5.68
N VAL A 154 1.32 13.59 -5.65
CA VAL A 154 0.80 14.82 -6.29
C VAL A 154 1.47 16.06 -5.69
N LYS A 155 1.61 16.11 -4.35
CA LYS A 155 2.25 17.23 -3.65
C LYS A 155 3.75 17.39 -3.96
N GLN A 156 4.42 16.34 -4.42
CA GLN A 156 5.83 16.40 -4.82
C GLN A 156 6.03 17.01 -6.21
N ASP A 157 4.96 17.22 -6.99
CA ASP A 157 5.07 17.88 -8.30
C ASP A 157 5.54 19.33 -8.14
N PRO A 158 6.62 19.77 -8.84
CA PRO A 158 7.09 21.15 -8.79
C PRO A 158 6.03 22.20 -9.15
N ARG A 159 5.00 21.81 -9.92
CA ARG A 159 3.87 22.65 -10.34
C ARG A 159 2.85 22.87 -9.22
N MET A 160 3.01 22.24 -8.05
CA MET A 160 2.08 22.38 -6.92
C MET A 160 1.85 23.82 -6.44
N LYS A 161 2.79 24.72 -6.72
CA LYS A 161 2.63 26.17 -6.47
C LYS A 161 1.48 26.80 -7.28
N GLN A 162 1.00 26.12 -8.32
CA GLN A 162 -0.08 26.54 -9.20
C GLN A 162 -1.42 25.87 -8.85
N THR A 163 -1.42 24.89 -7.92
CA THR A 163 -2.59 24.12 -7.53
C THR A 163 -3.50 24.94 -6.60
N GLY A 164 -4.76 25.10 -6.98
CA GLY A 164 -5.80 25.70 -6.13
C GLY A 164 -6.55 24.68 -5.27
N GLY A 165 -6.48 23.39 -5.61
CA GLY A 165 -7.05 22.32 -4.80
C GLY A 165 -6.66 20.92 -5.25
N ILE A 166 -6.71 19.98 -4.29
CA ILE A 166 -6.66 18.54 -4.53
C ILE A 166 -8.03 17.98 -4.16
N GLY A 167 -8.63 17.24 -5.09
CA GLY A 167 -9.90 16.54 -4.94
C GLY A 167 -9.68 15.05 -5.03
N THR A 168 -10.38 14.29 -4.20
CA THR A 168 -10.21 12.84 -4.13
C THR A 168 -11.55 12.13 -4.16
N PHE A 169 -11.57 10.96 -4.78
CA PHE A 169 -12.66 10.00 -4.68
C PHE A 169 -12.13 8.68 -4.14
N THR A 170 -12.81 8.12 -3.14
CA THR A 170 -12.55 6.78 -2.60
C THR A 170 -13.80 5.94 -2.74
N GLY A 171 -13.74 4.89 -3.55
CA GLY A 171 -14.79 3.87 -3.59
C GLY A 171 -14.63 2.90 -2.43
N ILE A 172 -15.74 2.57 -1.75
CA ILE A 172 -15.76 1.71 -0.57
C ILE A 172 -16.73 0.56 -0.81
N VAL A 173 -16.36 -0.67 -0.42
CA VAL A 173 -17.27 -1.83 -0.48
C VAL A 173 -18.43 -1.61 0.50
N ARG A 174 -19.66 -1.65 -0.01
CA ARG A 174 -20.86 -1.58 0.83
C ARG A 174 -21.15 -2.94 1.44
N GLN A 175 -21.58 -2.98 2.70
CA GLN A 175 -22.04 -4.22 3.35
C GLN A 175 -23.38 -4.70 2.76
N PHE A 176 -24.23 -3.75 2.37
CA PHE A 176 -25.52 -4.02 1.77
C PHE A 176 -25.60 -3.36 0.40
N SER A 177 -25.92 -4.16 -0.62
CA SER A 177 -26.25 -3.67 -1.95
C SER A 177 -27.53 -4.37 -2.41
N GLU A 178 -28.49 -3.59 -2.91
CA GLU A 178 -29.77 -4.12 -3.43
C GLU A 178 -30.54 -5.05 -2.47
N GLY A 179 -30.36 -4.87 -1.16
CA GLY A 179 -31.02 -5.69 -0.13
C GLY A 179 -30.32 -7.01 0.21
N VAL A 180 -29.20 -7.32 -0.44
CA VAL A 180 -28.37 -8.51 -0.18
C VAL A 180 -27.16 -8.12 0.66
N GLU A 181 -26.83 -8.94 1.66
CA GLU A 181 -25.62 -8.78 2.46
C GLU A 181 -24.40 -9.36 1.70
N THR A 182 -23.45 -8.48 1.37
CA THR A 182 -22.21 -8.82 0.68
C THR A 182 -21.16 -9.23 1.72
N LYS A 183 -20.62 -10.46 1.64
CA LYS A 183 -19.52 -10.89 2.54
C LYS A 183 -18.17 -10.35 2.10
N ALA A 184 -17.93 -10.32 0.79
CA ALA A 184 -16.75 -9.73 0.16
C ALA A 184 -16.98 -9.54 -1.34
N LEU A 185 -16.25 -8.61 -1.93
CA LEU A 185 -16.12 -8.48 -3.38
C LEU A 185 -14.76 -9.03 -3.79
N HIS A 186 -14.73 -9.92 -4.77
CA HIS A 186 -13.49 -10.37 -5.38
C HIS A 186 -13.33 -9.68 -6.73
N PHE A 187 -12.26 -8.90 -6.85
CA PHE A 187 -11.95 -8.18 -8.07
C PHE A 187 -10.79 -8.87 -8.80
N GLU A 188 -11.06 -9.33 -10.01
CA GLU A 188 -10.04 -9.78 -10.95
C GLU A 188 -9.83 -8.67 -11.99
N LYS A 189 -8.56 -8.33 -12.23
CA LYS A 189 -8.16 -7.46 -13.34
C LYS A 189 -7.24 -8.24 -14.26
N TYR A 190 -7.39 -8.06 -15.57
CA TYR A 190 -6.27 -8.27 -16.48
C TYR A 190 -5.33 -7.09 -16.26
N GLU A 191 -4.44 -7.27 -15.29
CA GLU A 191 -3.66 -6.21 -14.64
C GLU A 191 -3.08 -5.21 -15.60
N LYS A 192 -2.43 -5.70 -16.64
CA LYS A 192 -1.83 -4.87 -17.68
C LYS A 192 -2.85 -4.01 -18.43
N VAL A 193 -4.00 -4.57 -18.83
CA VAL A 193 -5.01 -3.84 -19.62
C VAL A 193 -5.72 -2.78 -18.77
N ALA A 194 -6.06 -3.13 -17.52
CA ALA A 194 -6.70 -2.19 -16.61
C ALA A 194 -5.77 -1.03 -16.24
N GLU A 195 -4.48 -1.31 -16.02
CA GLU A 195 -3.48 -0.28 -15.73
C GLU A 195 -3.21 0.63 -16.93
N GLU A 196 -3.08 0.07 -18.13
CA GLU A 196 -2.92 0.85 -19.37
C GLU A 196 -4.14 1.76 -19.61
N ALA A 197 -5.36 1.26 -19.38
CA ALA A 197 -6.59 2.06 -19.50
C ALA A 197 -6.63 3.19 -18.47
N MET A 198 -6.36 2.91 -17.18
CA MET A 198 -6.30 3.95 -16.14
C MET A 198 -5.23 5.01 -16.44
N GLN A 199 -4.04 4.59 -16.91
CA GLN A 199 -2.98 5.51 -17.29
C GLN A 199 -3.40 6.42 -18.45
N LYS A 200 -4.07 5.87 -19.47
CA LYS A 200 -4.61 6.64 -20.58
C LYS A 200 -5.63 7.68 -20.11
N ILE A 201 -6.59 7.29 -19.26
CA ILE A 201 -7.56 8.23 -18.68
C ILE A 201 -6.85 9.36 -17.94
N CYS A 202 -5.85 9.05 -17.11
CA CYS A 202 -5.07 10.07 -16.40
C CYS A 202 -4.39 11.04 -17.38
N GLN A 203 -3.76 10.51 -18.45
CA GLN A 203 -3.09 11.31 -19.48
C GLN A 203 -4.06 12.22 -20.23
N ASP A 204 -5.23 11.71 -20.61
CA ASP A 204 -6.26 12.46 -21.33
C ASP A 204 -6.83 13.60 -20.47
N LEU A 205 -7.06 13.34 -19.17
CA LEU A 205 -7.51 14.37 -18.23
C LEU A 205 -6.45 15.45 -17.97
N MET A 206 -5.18 15.07 -17.88
CA MET A 206 -4.06 16.01 -17.69
C MET A 206 -3.81 16.93 -18.91
N GLN A 207 -4.36 16.63 -20.08
CA GLN A 207 -4.30 17.54 -21.24
C GLN A 207 -5.29 18.71 -21.13
N ARG A 208 -6.24 18.66 -20.20
CA ARG A 208 -7.25 19.70 -20.02
C ARG A 208 -6.67 20.90 -19.31
N GLU A 209 -7.12 22.08 -19.72
CA GLU A 209 -6.70 23.33 -19.11
C GLU A 209 -7.03 23.34 -17.60
N GLY A 210 -6.05 23.72 -16.79
CA GLY A 210 -6.19 23.80 -15.33
C GLY A 210 -6.06 22.47 -14.59
N VAL A 211 -5.94 21.31 -15.25
CA VAL A 211 -5.64 20.03 -14.60
C VAL A 211 -4.13 19.82 -14.54
N LEU A 212 -3.59 19.57 -13.34
CA LEU A 212 -2.15 19.54 -13.10
C LEU A 212 -1.60 18.11 -12.94
N ASP A 213 -2.29 17.28 -12.17
CA ASP A 213 -1.95 15.87 -11.96
C ASP A 213 -3.25 15.07 -11.76
N VAL A 214 -3.28 13.84 -12.27
CA VAL A 214 -4.37 12.88 -12.10
C VAL A 214 -3.75 11.52 -11.82
N ARG A 215 -4.15 10.90 -10.70
CA ARG A 215 -3.68 9.57 -10.30
C ARG A 215 -4.86 8.68 -9.96
N MET A 216 -4.80 7.43 -10.41
CA MET A 216 -5.81 6.42 -10.13
C MET A 216 -5.16 5.14 -9.64
N HIS A 217 -5.84 4.46 -8.73
CA HIS A 217 -5.47 3.12 -8.30
C HIS A 217 -6.73 2.32 -7.99
N HIS A 218 -6.80 1.10 -8.52
CA HIS A 218 -7.86 0.14 -8.21
C HIS A 218 -7.25 -1.09 -7.55
N ARG A 219 -7.69 -1.39 -6.33
CA ARG A 219 -7.29 -2.58 -5.57
C ARG A 219 -7.91 -3.83 -6.19
N THR A 220 -7.20 -4.94 -6.09
CA THR A 220 -7.64 -6.25 -6.60
C THR A 220 -7.52 -7.34 -5.57
N GLY A 221 -8.08 -8.51 -5.89
CA GLY A 221 -8.25 -9.61 -4.96
C GLY A 221 -9.52 -9.44 -4.12
N THR A 222 -9.54 -10.09 -2.96
CA THR A 222 -10.71 -10.11 -2.07
C THR A 222 -10.72 -8.88 -1.17
N ILE A 223 -11.74 -8.04 -1.32
CA ILE A 223 -11.94 -6.79 -0.57
C ILE A 223 -13.23 -6.93 0.26
N ARG A 224 -13.14 -6.59 1.55
CA ARG A 224 -14.24 -6.77 2.50
C ARG A 224 -15.12 -5.52 2.61
N PRO A 225 -16.37 -5.64 3.09
CA PRO A 225 -17.20 -4.49 3.43
C PRO A 225 -16.48 -3.46 4.30
N GLY A 226 -16.63 -2.18 3.94
CA GLY A 226 -15.97 -1.06 4.60
C GLY A 226 -14.52 -0.83 4.17
N GLU A 227 -13.94 -1.68 3.33
CA GLU A 227 -12.60 -1.45 2.76
C GLU A 227 -12.66 -0.64 1.47
N ASP A 228 -11.60 0.15 1.25
CA ASP A 228 -11.41 0.93 0.04
C ASP A 228 -11.15 0.02 -1.17
N ILE A 229 -11.66 0.42 -2.33
CA ILE A 229 -11.55 -0.31 -3.60
C ILE A 229 -10.74 0.52 -4.60
N VAL A 230 -11.09 1.79 -4.76
CA VAL A 230 -10.51 2.67 -5.77
C VAL A 230 -10.16 4.00 -5.17
N TYR A 231 -9.03 4.55 -5.59
CA TYR A 231 -8.60 5.90 -5.32
C TYR A 231 -8.49 6.67 -6.63
N ILE A 232 -9.05 7.87 -6.65
CA ILE A 232 -8.81 8.87 -7.70
C ILE A 232 -8.35 10.14 -6.99
N VAL A 233 -7.23 10.71 -7.44
CA VAL A 233 -6.70 11.97 -6.93
C VAL A 233 -6.50 12.90 -8.12
N VAL A 234 -7.07 14.10 -8.03
CA VAL A 234 -6.93 15.15 -9.04
C VAL A 234 -6.39 16.41 -8.36
N ALA A 235 -5.34 16.99 -8.93
CA ALA A 235 -4.90 18.34 -8.61
C ALA A 235 -5.24 19.28 -9.75
N ALA A 236 -5.82 20.43 -9.43
CA ALA A 236 -6.18 21.43 -10.43
C ALA A 236 -5.93 22.87 -9.93
N ALA A 237 -5.79 23.79 -10.87
CA ALA A 237 -5.54 25.21 -10.62
C ALA A 237 -6.73 25.90 -9.94
N HIS A 238 -7.97 25.54 -10.30
CA HIS A 238 -9.17 26.04 -9.63
C HIS A 238 -10.21 24.94 -9.40
N ARG A 239 -11.19 25.26 -8.54
CA ARG A 239 -12.21 24.31 -8.08
C ARG A 239 -13.11 23.77 -9.19
N GLN A 240 -13.35 24.56 -10.25
CA GLN A 240 -14.29 24.18 -11.30
C GLN A 240 -13.72 23.03 -12.14
N GLU A 241 -12.49 23.22 -12.62
CA GLU A 241 -11.71 22.22 -13.36
C GLU A 241 -11.49 20.98 -12.50
N LEU A 242 -11.24 21.18 -11.20
CA LEU A 242 -11.08 20.08 -10.25
C LEU A 242 -12.29 19.14 -10.22
N PHE A 243 -13.49 19.68 -9.99
CA PHE A 243 -14.69 18.86 -9.87
C PHE A 243 -15.08 18.23 -11.20
N ILE A 244 -14.93 18.96 -12.31
CA ILE A 244 -15.19 18.42 -13.66
C ILE A 244 -14.25 17.24 -13.94
N ALA A 245 -12.94 17.41 -13.75
CA ALA A 245 -11.97 16.35 -14.01
C ALA A 245 -12.15 15.15 -13.08
N LEU A 246 -12.51 15.36 -11.81
CA LEU A 246 -12.76 14.27 -10.86
C LEU A 246 -14.03 13.47 -11.22
N THR A 247 -15.10 14.14 -11.63
CA THR A 247 -16.33 13.47 -12.11
C THR A 247 -16.04 12.68 -13.37
N ASP A 248 -15.38 13.28 -14.36
CA ASP A 248 -15.06 12.61 -15.61
C ASP A 248 -14.12 11.42 -15.40
N ALA A 249 -13.14 11.54 -14.49
CA ALA A 249 -12.29 10.43 -14.09
C ALA A 249 -13.09 9.22 -13.60
N LEU A 250 -14.13 9.44 -12.78
CA LEU A 250 -14.96 8.35 -12.27
C LEU A 250 -15.81 7.71 -13.37
N GLU A 251 -16.39 8.50 -14.27
CA GLU A 251 -17.22 7.99 -15.35
C GLU A 251 -16.40 7.27 -16.43
N MET A 252 -15.23 7.81 -16.80
CA MET A 252 -14.28 7.14 -17.69
C MET A 252 -13.74 5.84 -17.07
N LEU A 253 -13.44 5.84 -15.76
CA LEU A 253 -13.01 4.62 -15.08
C LEU A 253 -14.05 3.50 -15.22
N LYS A 254 -15.32 3.81 -14.94
CA LYS A 254 -16.42 2.82 -15.01
C LYS A 254 -16.68 2.30 -16.42
N SER A 255 -16.51 3.14 -17.44
CA SER A 255 -16.84 2.82 -18.83
C SER A 255 -15.68 2.20 -19.60
N GLU A 256 -14.43 2.56 -19.29
CA GLU A 256 -13.26 2.16 -20.07
C GLU A 256 -12.37 1.13 -19.39
N VAL A 257 -12.41 0.99 -18.07
CA VAL A 257 -11.52 0.07 -17.34
C VAL A 257 -12.20 -1.29 -17.14
N PRO A 258 -11.69 -2.37 -17.75
CA PRO A 258 -12.27 -3.69 -17.60
C PRO A 258 -11.91 -4.26 -16.22
N VAL A 259 -12.81 -4.09 -15.27
CA VAL A 259 -12.71 -4.68 -13.92
C VAL A 259 -13.81 -5.71 -13.74
N TRP A 260 -13.45 -6.96 -13.48
CA TRP A 260 -14.42 -8.02 -13.22
C TRP A 260 -14.68 -8.11 -11.72
N LYS A 261 -15.94 -7.93 -11.33
CA LYS A 261 -16.42 -8.06 -9.95
C LYS A 261 -17.13 -9.39 -9.79
N LYS A 262 -16.64 -10.25 -8.91
CA LYS A 262 -17.36 -11.43 -8.42
C LYS A 262 -17.87 -11.13 -7.01
N GLU A 263 -19.18 -11.26 -6.79
CA GLU A 263 -19.77 -11.04 -5.47
C GLU A 263 -19.82 -12.36 -4.69
N LEU A 264 -19.25 -12.36 -3.48
CA LEU A 264 -19.34 -13.49 -2.56
C LEU A 264 -20.47 -13.19 -1.58
N THR A 265 -21.61 -13.88 -1.74
CA THR A 265 -22.81 -13.69 -0.90
C THR A 265 -22.96 -14.81 0.12
N ILE A 266 -23.96 -14.70 1.01
CA ILE A 266 -24.27 -15.72 2.02
C ILE A 266 -24.93 -16.96 1.39
N GLU A 267 -25.56 -16.82 0.23
CA GLU A 267 -26.41 -17.83 -0.41
C GLU A 267 -25.75 -18.51 -1.64
N GLY A 268 -24.53 -18.11 -2.01
CA GLY A 268 -23.78 -18.68 -3.13
C GLY A 268 -22.95 -17.63 -3.90
N ASP A 269 -21.98 -18.09 -4.67
CA ASP A 269 -21.14 -17.26 -5.53
C ASP A 269 -21.91 -16.84 -6.79
N PHE A 270 -22.08 -15.53 -7.03
CA PHE A 270 -22.66 -15.03 -8.28
C PHE A 270 -21.65 -14.09 -8.95
N TRP A 271 -21.42 -14.32 -10.25
CA TRP A 271 -20.65 -13.40 -11.09
C TRP A 271 -21.56 -12.25 -11.52
N VAL A 272 -21.17 -11.02 -11.25
CA VAL A 272 -21.90 -9.84 -11.71
C VAL A 272 -21.07 -9.18 -12.79
N HIS A 273 -21.57 -9.23 -14.03
CA HIS A 273 -21.04 -8.42 -15.12
C HIS A 273 -21.82 -7.11 -15.16
N ASP A 274 -21.24 -6.02 -14.68
CA ASP A 274 -21.77 -4.69 -15.02
C ASP A 274 -21.27 -4.33 -16.42
N VAL A 275 -22.11 -4.58 -17.42
CA VAL A 275 -22.03 -3.94 -18.73
C VAL A 275 -23.40 -3.36 -19.06
N GLU A 276 -23.64 -2.12 -18.65
CA GLU A 276 -24.72 -1.26 -19.19
C GLU A 276 -24.20 0.18 -19.19
N LYS A 277 -24.15 0.96 -20.28
CA LYS A 277 -24.69 0.90 -21.65
C LYS A 277 -23.74 1.61 -22.60
#